data_AF-A0A9D8LHE5-F1
#
_entry.id   AF-A0A9D8LHE5-F1
#
_cell.length_a   1.000
_cell.length_b   1.000
_cell.length_c   1.000
_cell.angle_alpha   90.00
_cell.angle_beta   90.00
_cell.angle_gamma   90.00
#
_symmetry.space_group_name_H-M   'P 1'
#
loop_
_entity.id
_entity.type
_entity.pdbx_description
1 polymer ?
#
loop_
_entity_poly.entity_id
_entity_poly.type
_entity_poly.pdbx_seq_one_letter_code
_entity_poly.pdbx_strand_id
1 'polypeptide(L)'
;MPKREELHAEAPWTILRSTPADWKAADPALLGSMLTQLHLIRAFEESVLELAGDGLVHGPAHSSIGQEGGAVGSVIGLRASDQVNGSHRGHHQFLAKALSYVAPHFDPSAGFERPVETVLHRSLAEILGLEPGFGHGRGGSMHLRWIEAGALGT
;
A
#
# COMPACT_ATOMS: atom_id res chain seq x y z
N MET A 1 -37.26 -28.87 -17.09
CA MET A 1 -37.16 -27.43 -16.76
C MET A 1 -36.32 -27.29 -15.50
N PRO A 2 -35.33 -26.38 -15.43
CA PRO A 2 -34.53 -26.21 -14.22
C PRO A 2 -35.38 -25.66 -13.06
N LYS A 3 -35.13 -26.16 -11.84
CA LYS A 3 -35.64 -25.55 -10.61
C LYS A 3 -34.78 -24.31 -10.30
N ARG A 4 -35.44 -23.24 -9.86
CA ARG A 4 -34.81 -22.01 -9.39
C ARG A 4 -35.22 -21.78 -7.94
N GLU A 5 -34.27 -21.37 -7.12
CA GLU A 5 -34.46 -21.01 -5.73
C GLU A 5 -33.76 -19.67 -5.49
N GLU A 6 -34.45 -18.72 -4.88
CA GLU A 6 -33.87 -17.43 -4.49
C GLU A 6 -33.20 -17.57 -3.12
N LEU A 7 -31.92 -17.22 -3.06
CA LEU A 7 -31.17 -17.20 -1.82
C LEU A 7 -31.13 -15.77 -1.26
N HIS A 8 -31.22 -15.65 0.06
CA HIS A 8 -30.97 -14.40 0.77
C HIS A 8 -29.73 -14.57 1.67
N ALA A 9 -28.95 -13.50 1.82
CA ALA A 9 -27.80 -13.54 2.72
C ALA A 9 -28.27 -13.65 4.18
N GLU A 10 -27.70 -14.59 4.93
CA GLU A 10 -27.98 -14.74 6.36
C GLU A 10 -27.41 -13.59 7.19
N ALA A 11 -26.32 -12.97 6.71
CA ALA A 11 -25.72 -11.81 7.36
C ALA A 11 -26.45 -10.51 6.95
N PRO A 12 -26.58 -9.52 7.85
CA PRO A 12 -27.09 -8.21 7.49
C PRO A 12 -26.13 -7.48 6.55
N TRP A 13 -26.67 -6.91 5.47
CA TRP A 13 -25.90 -6.11 4.52
C TRP A 13 -26.07 -4.64 4.86
N THR A 14 -24.99 -4.01 5.29
CA THR A 14 -24.97 -2.58 5.64
C THR A 14 -24.09 -1.84 4.66
N ILE A 15 -24.57 -0.70 4.17
CA ILE A 15 -23.75 0.24 3.41
C ILE A 15 -23.27 1.35 4.33
N LEU A 16 -21.97 1.56 4.38
CA LEU A 16 -21.35 2.68 5.06
C LEU A 16 -21.02 3.76 4.02
N ARG A 17 -21.37 5.01 4.32
CA ARG A 17 -21.06 6.18 3.49
C ARG A 17 -20.57 7.29 4.38
N SER A 18 -19.49 7.95 3.97
CA SER A 18 -19.09 9.21 4.59
C SER A 18 -20.08 10.32 4.20
N THR A 19 -20.26 11.26 5.11
CA THR A 19 -21.11 12.44 4.97
C THR A 19 -20.24 13.70 4.94
N PRO A 20 -20.75 14.84 4.45
CA PRO A 20 -20.04 16.12 4.56
C PRO A 20 -19.68 16.50 6.00
N ALA A 21 -20.46 16.05 6.99
CA ALA A 21 -20.16 16.28 8.40
C ALA A 21 -18.93 15.47 8.85
N ASP A 22 -18.80 14.21 8.40
CA ASP A 22 -17.63 13.37 8.69
C ASP A 22 -16.35 14.01 8.12
N TRP A 23 -16.41 14.50 6.89
CA TRP A 23 -15.30 15.22 6.25
C TRP A 23 -14.90 16.49 7.00
N LYS A 24 -15.89 17.26 7.48
CA LYS A 24 -15.64 18.48 8.25
C LYS A 24 -15.06 18.20 9.64
N ALA A 25 -15.40 17.05 10.22
CA ALA A 25 -14.95 16.63 11.54
C ALA A 25 -13.60 15.88 11.52
N ALA A 26 -13.16 15.40 10.37
CA ALA A 26 -11.89 14.67 10.23
C ALA A 26 -10.70 15.57 10.57
N ASP A 27 -9.73 15.01 11.28
CA ASP A 27 -8.47 15.70 11.61
C ASP A 27 -7.70 16.06 10.33
N PRO A 28 -7.39 17.35 10.08
CA PRO A 28 -6.61 17.76 8.92
C PRO A 28 -5.24 17.08 8.83
N ALA A 29 -4.59 16.75 9.95
CA ALA A 29 -3.31 16.06 9.95
C ALA A 29 -3.43 14.60 9.48
N LEU A 30 -4.52 13.92 9.87
CA LEU A 30 -4.86 12.60 9.35
C LEU A 30 -5.11 12.66 7.84
N LEU A 31 -5.91 13.62 7.38
CA LEU A 31 -6.23 13.80 5.96
C LEU A 31 -4.97 14.11 5.13
N GLY A 32 -4.08 14.97 5.65
CA GLY A 32 -2.79 15.26 5.04
C GLY A 32 -1.91 14.01 4.94
N SER A 33 -1.88 13.20 6.00
CA SER A 33 -1.13 11.95 6.02
C SER A 33 -1.65 10.94 4.99
N MET A 34 -2.97 10.78 4.90
CA MET A 34 -3.59 9.90 3.91
C MET A 34 -3.31 10.40 2.49
N LEU A 35 -3.51 11.69 2.22
CA LEU A 35 -3.27 12.28 0.90
C LEU A 35 -1.82 12.06 0.43
N THR A 36 -0.85 12.34 1.29
CA THR A 36 0.57 12.15 0.95
C THR A 36 0.90 10.70 0.65
N GLN A 37 0.42 9.75 1.47
CA GLN A 37 0.66 8.33 1.22
C GLN A 37 0.02 7.85 -0.09
N LEU A 38 -1.20 8.28 -0.41
CA LEU A 38 -1.88 7.94 -1.67
C LEU A 38 -1.05 8.37 -2.89
N HIS A 39 -0.52 9.60 -2.86
CA HIS A 39 0.30 10.12 -3.96
C HIS A 39 1.68 9.47 -4.03
N LEU A 40 2.33 9.19 -2.90
CA LEU A 40 3.61 8.46 -2.88
C LEU A 40 3.46 7.06 -3.46
N ILE A 41 2.42 6.32 -3.07
CA ILE A 41 2.14 4.98 -3.58
C ILE A 41 1.84 5.04 -5.08
N ARG A 42 1.01 5.99 -5.52
CA ARG A 42 0.71 6.19 -6.94
C ARG A 42 1.99 6.45 -7.75
N ALA A 43 2.80 7.40 -7.32
CA ALA A 43 4.03 7.76 -8.01
C ALA A 43 5.01 6.58 -8.07
N PHE A 44 5.14 5.83 -6.98
CA PHE A 44 5.97 4.62 -6.94
C PHE A 44 5.50 3.58 -7.96
N GLU A 45 4.21 3.31 -8.00
CA GLU A 45 3.60 2.34 -8.93
C GLU A 45 3.77 2.77 -10.40
N GLU A 46 3.61 4.06 -10.70
CA GLU A 46 3.89 4.62 -12.03
C GLU A 46 5.36 4.43 -12.41
N SER A 47 6.31 4.72 -11.51
CA SER A 47 7.74 4.47 -11.73
C SER A 47 8.06 2.98 -11.97
N VAL A 48 7.41 2.07 -11.25
CA VAL A 48 7.57 0.62 -11.49
C VAL A 48 7.08 0.24 -12.90
N LEU A 49 5.98 0.81 -13.36
CA LEU A 49 5.46 0.56 -14.71
C LEU A 49 6.37 1.14 -15.81
N GLU A 50 6.95 2.31 -15.60
CA GLU A 50 7.96 2.89 -16.51
C GLU A 50 9.18 1.96 -16.64
N LEU A 51 9.76 1.55 -15.51
CA LEU A 51 10.91 0.64 -15.48
C LEU A 51 10.58 -0.75 -16.06
N ALA A 52 9.36 -1.22 -15.87
CA ALA A 52 8.89 -2.45 -16.52
C ALA A 52 8.78 -2.28 -18.05
N GLY A 53 8.30 -1.12 -18.51
CA GLY A 53 8.28 -0.74 -19.93
C GLY A 53 9.67 -0.70 -20.55
N ASP A 54 10.68 -0.29 -19.78
CA ASP A 54 12.10 -0.30 -20.16
C ASP A 54 12.75 -1.69 -20.05
N GLY A 55 12.03 -2.72 -19.62
CA GLY A 55 12.53 -4.09 -19.46
C GLY A 55 13.46 -4.28 -18.26
N LEU A 56 13.44 -3.38 -17.28
CA LEU A 56 14.31 -3.41 -16.10
C LEU A 56 13.71 -4.20 -14.93
N VAL A 57 12.41 -4.50 -14.95
CA VAL A 57 11.76 -5.34 -13.94
C VAL A 57 11.84 -6.81 -14.37
N HIS A 58 12.42 -7.65 -13.50
CA HIS A 58 12.49 -9.09 -13.71
C HIS A 58 11.17 -9.77 -13.35
N GLY A 59 10.44 -10.23 -14.36
CA GLY A 59 9.13 -10.89 -14.20
C GLY A 59 7.95 -9.92 -14.36
N PRO A 60 6.72 -10.37 -14.07
CA PRO A 60 5.54 -9.52 -14.22
C PRO A 60 5.50 -8.40 -13.17
N ALA A 61 5.15 -7.19 -13.59
CA ALA A 61 4.82 -6.08 -12.69
C ALA A 61 3.29 -6.00 -12.53
N HIS A 62 2.79 -6.26 -11.33
CA HIS A 62 1.36 -6.24 -11.03
C HIS A 62 0.98 -4.96 -10.29
N SER A 63 0.69 -3.92 -11.07
CA SER A 63 0.37 -2.63 -10.46
C SER A 63 -0.91 -2.65 -9.62
N SER A 64 -0.89 -1.86 -8.54
CA SER A 64 -2.01 -1.62 -7.62
C SER A 64 -2.65 -0.25 -7.82
N ILE A 65 -2.37 0.43 -8.94
CA ILE A 65 -2.97 1.72 -9.29
C ILE A 65 -4.50 1.68 -9.16
N GLY A 66 -5.06 2.62 -8.39
CA GLY A 66 -6.48 2.72 -8.08
C GLY A 66 -6.92 2.00 -6.81
N GLN A 67 -6.01 1.28 -6.12
CA GLN A 67 -6.28 0.57 -4.86
C GLN A 67 -5.63 1.23 -3.64
N GLU A 68 -4.94 2.36 -3.82
CA GLU A 68 -4.16 3.04 -2.78
C GLU A 68 -5.03 3.42 -1.58
N GLY A 69 -6.27 3.85 -1.83
CA GLY A 69 -7.25 4.18 -0.79
C GLY A 69 -7.54 3.02 0.15
N GLY A 70 -7.66 1.81 -0.40
CA GLY A 70 -7.88 0.59 0.38
C GLY A 70 -6.67 0.23 1.23
N ALA A 71 -5.46 0.32 0.66
CA ALA A 71 -4.22 0.09 1.42
C ALA A 71 -4.04 1.11 2.54
N VAL A 72 -4.00 2.41 2.24
CA VAL A 72 -3.77 3.46 3.24
C VAL A 72 -4.85 3.43 4.32
N GLY A 73 -6.13 3.39 3.93
CA GLY A 73 -7.24 3.38 4.89
C GLY A 73 -7.23 2.17 5.83
N SER A 74 -6.80 1.00 5.35
CA SER A 74 -6.73 -0.20 6.20
C SER A 74 -5.53 -0.21 7.15
N VAL A 75 -4.45 0.50 6.83
CA VAL A 75 -3.21 0.47 7.65
C VAL A 75 -2.99 1.69 8.52
N ILE A 76 -3.63 2.83 8.25
CA ILE A 76 -3.33 4.12 8.90
C ILE A 76 -3.45 4.10 10.43
N GLY A 77 -4.29 3.21 10.97
CA GLY A 77 -4.47 3.01 12.42
C GLY A 77 -3.68 1.85 13.03
N LEU A 78 -2.91 1.11 12.22
CA LEU A 78 -2.20 -0.08 12.67
C LEU A 78 -0.86 0.25 13.32
N ARG A 79 -0.45 -0.60 14.26
CA ARG A 79 0.85 -0.55 14.95
C ARG A 79 1.84 -1.51 14.30
N ALA A 80 3.12 -1.37 14.61
CA ALA A 80 4.16 -2.31 14.15
C ALA A 80 3.88 -3.78 14.54
N SER A 81 3.18 -4.00 15.67
CA SER A 81 2.76 -5.33 16.13
C SER A 81 1.64 -5.96 15.30
N ASP A 82 0.88 -5.14 14.57
CA ASP A 82 -0.24 -5.62 13.75
C ASP A 82 0.30 -6.11 12.41
N GLN A 83 0.12 -7.40 12.16
CA GLN A 83 0.69 -8.08 11.00
C GLN A 83 -0.23 -7.92 9.79
N VAL A 84 0.36 -7.53 8.65
CA VAL A 84 -0.30 -7.41 7.36
C VAL A 84 0.32 -8.39 6.38
N ASN A 85 -0.53 -9.08 5.63
CA ASN A 85 -0.13 -9.93 4.51
C ASN A 85 -0.88 -9.49 3.25
N GLY A 86 -0.17 -9.39 2.14
CA GLY A 86 -0.71 -8.97 0.85
C GLY A 86 -1.06 -10.13 -0.07
N SER A 87 -1.44 -9.77 -1.29
CA SER A 87 -1.57 -10.69 -2.42
C SER A 87 -0.50 -10.38 -3.48
N HIS A 88 -0.57 -11.04 -4.64
CA HIS A 88 0.27 -10.73 -5.81
C HIS A 88 0.24 -9.25 -6.29
N ARG A 89 -0.71 -8.44 -5.79
CA ARG A 89 -0.77 -6.97 -5.98
C ARG A 89 -0.43 -6.21 -4.69
N GLY A 90 0.53 -6.69 -3.91
CA GLY A 90 0.71 -6.23 -2.54
C GLY A 90 1.56 -4.98 -2.35
N HIS A 91 2.10 -4.36 -3.42
CA HIS A 91 3.03 -3.22 -3.32
C HIS A 91 2.43 -2.08 -2.50
N HIS A 92 1.23 -1.63 -2.86
CA HIS A 92 0.50 -0.58 -2.15
C HIS A 92 0.30 -0.88 -0.65
N GLN A 93 -0.05 -2.11 -0.29
CA GLN A 93 -0.22 -2.53 1.11
C GLN A 93 1.11 -2.55 1.87
N PHE A 94 2.16 -3.08 1.25
CA PHE A 94 3.51 -3.05 1.81
C PHE A 94 3.98 -1.62 2.05
N LEU A 95 3.88 -0.76 1.03
CA LEU A 95 4.29 0.64 1.10
C LEU A 95 3.50 1.40 2.16
N ALA A 96 2.17 1.28 2.18
CA ALA A 96 1.36 1.97 3.17
C ALA A 96 1.75 1.56 4.61
N LYS A 97 2.02 0.27 4.84
CA LYS A 97 2.46 -0.24 6.14
C LYS A 97 3.87 0.27 6.50
N ALA A 98 4.82 0.17 5.57
CA ALA A 98 6.20 0.59 5.77
C ALA A 98 6.33 2.11 5.99
N LEU A 99 5.58 2.90 5.21
CA LEU A 99 5.52 4.36 5.36
C LEU A 99 4.92 4.75 6.72
N SER A 100 3.79 4.15 7.11
CA SER A 100 3.18 4.40 8.42
C SER A 100 4.10 3.99 9.59
N TYR A 101 4.97 3.00 9.39
CA TYR A 101 5.96 2.59 10.38
C TYR A 101 7.11 3.59 10.54
N VAL A 102 7.66 4.11 9.45
CA VAL A 102 8.82 5.03 9.50
C VAL A 102 8.43 6.50 9.67
N ALA A 103 7.21 6.86 9.26
CA ALA A 103 6.68 8.22 9.29
C ALA A 103 5.17 8.16 9.65
N PRO A 104 4.82 8.17 10.94
CA PRO A 104 3.43 8.10 11.39
C PRO A 104 2.56 9.29 10.96
N HIS A 105 3.20 10.41 10.59
CA HIS A 105 2.54 11.64 10.16
C HIS A 105 3.24 12.20 8.93
N PHE A 106 2.46 12.73 7.99
CA PHE A 106 2.99 13.50 6.86
C PHE A 106 2.33 14.87 6.76
N ASP A 107 3.12 15.85 6.35
CA ASP A 107 2.65 17.14 5.86
C ASP A 107 2.77 17.16 4.34
N PRO A 108 1.66 17.31 3.57
CA PRO A 108 1.70 17.33 2.11
C PRO A 108 2.46 18.53 1.51
N SER A 109 2.78 19.54 2.32
CA SER A 109 3.56 20.72 1.90
C SER A 109 5.05 20.63 2.24
N ALA A 110 5.45 19.61 3.01
CA ALA A 110 6.84 19.41 3.44
C ALA A 110 7.59 18.43 2.50
N GLY A 111 8.92 18.48 2.57
CA GLY A 111 9.78 17.46 1.96
C GLY A 111 9.72 16.13 2.73
N PHE A 112 10.28 15.09 2.13
CA PHE A 112 10.35 13.77 2.76
C PHE A 112 11.62 13.60 3.57
N GLU A 113 11.49 12.96 4.73
CA GLU A 113 12.64 12.58 5.53
C GLU A 113 13.33 11.34 4.96
N ARG A 114 14.62 11.20 5.27
CA ARG A 114 15.46 10.08 4.80
C ARG A 114 14.85 8.69 5.04
N PRO A 115 14.13 8.38 6.14
CA PRO A 115 13.50 7.07 6.30
C PRO A 115 12.45 6.76 5.21
N VAL A 116 11.69 7.76 4.76
CA VAL A 116 10.71 7.61 3.68
C VAL A 116 11.41 7.28 2.37
N GLU A 117 12.44 8.06 2.01
CA GLU A 117 13.27 7.80 0.82
C GLU A 117 13.90 6.41 0.86
N THR A 118 14.36 5.97 2.04
CA THR A 118 14.94 4.65 2.24
C THR A 118 13.92 3.54 1.98
N VAL A 119 12.68 3.69 2.46
CA VAL A 119 11.61 2.73 2.19
C VAL A 119 11.34 2.64 0.69
N LEU A 120 11.18 3.77 0.00
CA LEU A 120 10.92 3.81 -1.43
C LEU A 120 12.07 3.17 -2.22
N HIS A 121 13.31 3.59 -1.95
CA HIS A 121 14.49 3.05 -2.62
C HIS A 121 14.64 1.53 -2.42
N ARG A 122 14.52 1.04 -1.18
CA ARG A 122 14.67 -0.40 -0.90
C ARG A 122 13.52 -1.22 -1.48
N SER A 123 12.30 -0.68 -1.51
CA SER A 123 11.16 -1.34 -2.15
C SER A 123 11.39 -1.49 -3.65
N LEU A 124 11.87 -0.43 -4.30
CA LEU A 124 12.18 -0.48 -5.73
C LEU A 124 13.36 -1.39 -6.02
N ALA A 125 14.41 -1.34 -5.20
CA ALA A 125 15.55 -2.25 -5.31
C ALA A 125 15.12 -3.73 -5.20
N GLU A 126 14.20 -4.06 -4.29
CA GLU A 126 13.65 -5.41 -4.19
C GLU A 126 12.93 -5.84 -5.47
N ILE A 127 12.07 -4.97 -6.01
CA ILE A 127 11.32 -5.21 -7.25
C ILE A 127 12.27 -5.43 -8.44
N LEU A 128 13.36 -4.67 -8.50
CA LEU A 128 14.39 -4.76 -9.54
C LEU A 128 15.39 -5.90 -9.32
N GLY A 129 15.25 -6.68 -8.24
CA GLY A 129 16.16 -7.80 -7.95
C GLY A 129 17.56 -7.37 -7.49
N LEU A 130 17.68 -6.18 -6.89
CA LEU A 130 18.93 -5.60 -6.44
C LEU A 130 19.16 -5.87 -4.94
N GLU A 131 20.43 -6.04 -4.57
CA GLU A 131 20.88 -6.36 -3.21
C GLU A 131 20.36 -5.42 -2.09
N PRO A 132 20.17 -4.11 -2.31
CA PRO A 132 19.66 -3.22 -1.26
C PRO A 132 18.20 -3.49 -0.83
N GLY A 133 17.48 -4.34 -1.57
CA GLY A 133 16.10 -4.70 -1.27
C GLY A 133 15.91 -5.33 0.12
N PHE A 134 14.66 -5.39 0.59
CA PHE A 134 14.34 -5.94 1.92
C PHE A 134 14.60 -7.46 2.04
N GLY A 135 14.52 -8.18 0.93
CA GLY A 135 14.88 -9.59 0.78
C GLY A 135 16.17 -9.78 -0.04
N HIS A 136 17.02 -8.75 -0.13
CA HIS A 136 18.22 -8.73 -0.97
C HIS A 136 17.94 -8.99 -2.47
N GLY A 137 16.80 -8.52 -2.97
CA GLY A 137 16.38 -8.68 -4.36
C GLY A 137 15.89 -10.08 -4.71
N ARG A 138 15.70 -10.96 -3.71
CA ARG A 138 15.27 -12.36 -3.93
C ARG A 138 13.75 -12.52 -4.00
N GLY A 139 12.99 -11.60 -3.42
CA GLY A 139 11.54 -11.55 -3.52
C GLY A 139 11.05 -11.03 -4.86
N GLY A 140 11.86 -10.19 -5.52
CA GLY A 140 11.57 -9.65 -6.85
C GLY A 140 10.29 -8.82 -6.88
N SER A 141 9.66 -8.76 -8.05
CA SER A 141 8.49 -7.91 -8.29
C SER A 141 7.23 -8.29 -7.52
N MET A 142 7.17 -9.44 -6.85
CA MET A 142 5.93 -9.94 -6.23
C MET A 142 6.00 -10.13 -4.72
N HIS A 143 7.19 -10.15 -4.10
CA HIS A 143 7.35 -10.55 -2.70
C HIS A 143 8.14 -9.53 -1.89
N LEU A 144 7.47 -8.46 -1.46
CA LEU A 144 8.01 -7.48 -0.53
C LEU A 144 7.72 -7.92 0.92
N ARG A 145 8.72 -7.82 1.79
CA ARG A 145 8.60 -8.24 3.19
C ARG A 145 9.47 -7.41 4.12
N TRP A 146 8.93 -7.00 5.25
CA TRP A 146 9.66 -6.30 6.30
C TRP A 146 9.04 -6.59 7.68
N ILE A 147 9.66 -7.49 8.45
CA ILE A 147 9.11 -8.01 9.72
C ILE A 147 8.93 -6.90 10.74
N GLU A 148 9.92 -6.01 10.84
CA GLU A 148 9.99 -4.96 11.84
C GLU A 148 8.85 -3.95 11.68
N ALA A 149 8.40 -3.74 10.45
CA ALA A 149 7.24 -2.92 10.13
C ALA A 149 5.91 -3.70 10.24
N GLY A 150 5.93 -5.00 10.54
CA GLY A 150 4.72 -5.85 10.55
C GLY A 150 4.21 -6.23 9.15
N ALA A 151 5.03 -6.08 8.10
CA ALA A 151 4.70 -6.48 6.73
C ALA A 151 5.28 -7.88 6.45
N LEU A 152 4.44 -8.92 6.58
CA LEU A 152 4.90 -10.32 6.55
C LEU A 152 5.26 -10.82 5.15
N GLY A 153 4.68 -10.23 4.12
CA GLY A 153 4.82 -10.67 2.74
C GLY A 153 3.69 -10.13 1.85
N THR A 154 3.87 -10.31 0.55
CA THR A 154 2.89 -10.09 -0.51
C THR A 154 2.82 -11.31 -1.41
#